data_AF-A0A969AC36-F1
#
_entry.id   AF-A0A969AC36-F1
#
_cell.length_a   1.000
_cell.length_b   1.000
_cell.length_c   1.000
_cell.angle_alpha   90.00
_cell.angle_beta   90.00
_cell.angle_gamma   90.00
#
_symmetry.space_group_name_H-M   'P 1'
#
loop_
_entity.id
_entity.type
_entity.pdbx_description
1 polymer ?
#
loop_
_entity_poly.entity_id
_entity_poly.type
_entity_poly.pdbx_seq_one_letter_code
_entity_poly.pdbx_strand_id
1 'polypeptide(L)'
;MGKTGQKILTEFESSWATKDTANISCWKRAHYRAVKNWLGKYQPSKDGSNLEKVQGYLEAYHHLCEVEAEEEAYQIIDIRIDKIFIEDLHFQLGIWGYYSEQVELYNKSLNSQNNRLNLICSIGLANAYIYLGNYNQAIKYHHKNLIKARIIKNREAEAKILNSLGVIFYIVIIILNQ
;
A
#
# COMPACT_ATOMS: atom_id res chain seq x y z
N MET A 1 -2.03 -19.37 -0.85
CA MET A 1 -1.23 -18.47 -0.02
C MET A 1 -0.42 -19.33 0.92
N GLY A 2 0.85 -18.97 1.15
CA GLY A 2 1.75 -19.76 2.00
C GLY A 2 1.45 -19.61 3.50
N LYS A 3 2.37 -20.10 4.35
CA LYS A 3 2.30 -20.02 5.81
C LYS A 3 2.07 -18.58 6.34
N THR A 4 2.49 -17.55 5.60
CA THR A 4 2.36 -16.14 5.97
C THR A 4 0.92 -15.64 5.98
N GLY A 5 0.12 -15.95 4.95
CA GLY A 5 -1.28 -15.51 4.89
C GLY A 5 -2.14 -16.12 5.99
N GLN A 6 -1.91 -17.40 6.29
CA GLN A 6 -2.59 -18.10 7.39
C GLN A 6 -2.21 -17.54 8.76
N LYS A 7 -0.95 -17.14 8.96
CA LYS A 7 -0.49 -16.53 10.22
C LYS A 7 -1.24 -15.23 10.51
N ILE A 8 -1.30 -14.33 9.53
CA ILE A 8 -1.96 -13.03 9.65
C ILE A 8 -3.46 -13.21 9.85
N LEU A 9 -4.06 -14.17 9.16
CA LEU A 9 -5.46 -14.50 9.36
C LEU A 9 -5.76 -14.88 10.81
N THR A 10 -4.91 -15.68 11.45
CA THR A 10 -5.07 -16.05 12.87
C THR A 10 -4.97 -14.82 13.80
N GLU A 11 -4.06 -13.88 13.50
CA GLU A 11 -3.91 -12.62 14.25
C GLU A 11 -5.18 -11.76 14.11
N PHE A 12 -5.73 -11.64 12.89
CA PHE A 12 -6.98 -10.93 12.64
C PHE A 12 -8.18 -11.57 13.33
N GLU A 13 -8.30 -12.90 13.28
CA GLU A 13 -9.39 -13.62 13.93
C GLU A 13 -9.36 -13.44 15.45
N SER A 14 -8.17 -13.39 16.04
CA SER A 14 -7.98 -13.09 17.46
C SER A 14 -8.42 -11.66 17.80
N SER A 15 -8.08 -10.69 16.95
CA SER A 15 -8.53 -9.29 17.07
C SER A 15 -10.05 -9.15 16.90
N TRP A 16 -10.66 -9.88 15.98
CA TRP A 16 -12.11 -9.81 15.75
C TRP A 16 -12.92 -10.51 16.83
N ALA A 17 -12.38 -11.56 17.45
CA ALA A 17 -13.03 -12.29 18.53
C ALA A 17 -13.20 -11.46 19.81
N THR A 18 -12.33 -10.45 20.02
CA THR A 18 -12.41 -9.54 21.17
C THR A 18 -13.29 -8.32 20.90
N LYS A 19 -13.66 -8.06 19.64
CA LYS A 19 -14.63 -7.03 19.25
C LYS A 19 -16.05 -7.58 19.42
N ASP A 20 -17.01 -6.74 19.82
CA ASP A 20 -18.41 -7.16 19.98
C ASP A 20 -19.05 -7.52 18.63
N THR A 21 -18.89 -8.80 18.24
CA THR A 21 -19.31 -9.30 16.93
C THR A 21 -20.83 -9.37 16.75
N ALA A 22 -21.59 -9.25 17.84
CA ALA A 22 -23.06 -9.32 17.84
C ALA A 22 -23.70 -8.12 17.12
N ASN A 23 -23.00 -6.98 17.03
CA ASN A 23 -23.53 -5.73 16.47
C ASN A 23 -22.93 -5.34 15.11
N ILE A 24 -22.19 -6.25 14.44
CA ILE A 24 -21.59 -5.99 13.13
C ILE A 24 -22.68 -6.10 12.05
N SER A 25 -22.78 -5.10 11.17
CA SER A 25 -23.72 -5.12 10.04
C SER A 25 -23.48 -6.32 9.11
N CYS A 26 -24.53 -6.79 8.43
CA CYS A 26 -24.40 -7.87 7.44
C CYS A 26 -23.39 -7.54 6.35
N TRP A 27 -23.31 -6.26 5.97
CA TRP A 27 -22.34 -5.72 5.03
C TRP A 27 -20.89 -5.89 5.53
N LYS A 28 -20.55 -5.41 6.73
CA LYS A 28 -19.19 -5.59 7.30
C LYS A 28 -18.83 -7.08 7.47
N ARG A 29 -19.79 -7.92 7.85
CA ARG A 29 -19.61 -9.38 7.94
C ARG A 29 -19.24 -10.01 6.59
N ALA A 30 -19.84 -9.56 5.49
CA ALA A 30 -19.51 -10.06 4.16
C ALA A 30 -18.06 -9.74 3.77
N HIS A 31 -17.61 -8.50 4.02
CA HIS A 31 -16.23 -8.09 3.79
C HIS A 31 -15.22 -8.90 4.62
N TYR A 32 -15.46 -9.09 5.93
CA TYR A 32 -14.57 -9.95 6.73
C TYR A 32 -14.55 -11.40 6.24
N ARG A 33 -15.67 -11.96 5.79
CA ARG A 33 -15.68 -13.30 5.17
C ARG A 33 -14.87 -13.35 3.88
N ALA A 34 -14.91 -12.31 3.07
CA ALA A 34 -14.09 -12.21 1.87
C ALA A 34 -12.60 -12.17 2.23
N VAL A 35 -12.19 -11.36 3.22
CA VAL A 35 -10.83 -11.34 3.76
C VAL A 35 -10.37 -12.74 4.19
N LYS A 36 -11.21 -13.48 4.95
CA LYS A 36 -10.90 -14.86 5.36
C LYS A 36 -10.69 -15.78 4.17
N ASN A 37 -11.55 -15.70 3.16
CA ASN A 37 -11.44 -16.53 1.97
C ASN A 37 -10.18 -16.20 1.16
N TRP A 38 -9.89 -14.92 0.97
CA TRP A 38 -8.67 -14.50 0.28
C TRP A 38 -7.43 -14.94 1.04
N LEU A 39 -7.28 -14.61 2.33
CA LEU A 39 -6.07 -14.94 3.09
C LEU A 39 -5.89 -16.45 3.37
N GLY A 40 -6.98 -17.19 3.53
CA GLY A 40 -6.94 -18.60 3.95
C GLY A 40 -7.12 -19.61 2.83
N LYS A 41 -7.95 -19.32 1.81
CA LYS A 41 -8.31 -20.31 0.77
C LYS A 41 -7.65 -20.05 -0.57
N TYR A 42 -7.39 -18.79 -0.93
CA TYR A 42 -6.79 -18.48 -2.23
C TYR A 42 -5.39 -19.09 -2.32
N GLN A 43 -5.11 -19.83 -3.40
CA GLN A 43 -3.81 -20.44 -3.66
C GLN A 43 -3.35 -20.02 -5.06
N PRO A 44 -2.36 -19.12 -5.16
CA PRO A 44 -1.80 -18.75 -6.46
C PRO A 44 -1.03 -19.93 -7.06
N SER A 45 -0.98 -19.98 -8.39
CA SER A 45 -0.16 -20.96 -9.10
C SER A 45 1.32 -20.82 -8.71
N LYS A 46 2.05 -21.94 -8.65
CA LYS A 46 3.51 -21.93 -8.37
C LYS A 46 4.27 -21.13 -9.43
N ASP A 47 3.84 -21.26 -10.67
CA ASP A 47 4.39 -20.57 -11.84
C ASP A 47 3.65 -19.27 -12.16
N GLY A 48 2.75 -18.85 -11.26
CA GLY A 48 2.00 -17.61 -11.40
C GLY A 48 2.88 -16.38 -11.37
N SER A 49 2.38 -15.30 -11.96
CA SER A 49 3.06 -14.00 -11.94
C SER A 49 3.28 -13.51 -10.50
N ASN A 50 4.19 -12.56 -10.31
CA ASN A 50 4.38 -11.94 -9.00
C ASN A 50 3.09 -11.26 -8.50
N LEU A 51 2.30 -10.69 -9.41
CA LEU A 51 1.00 -10.11 -9.08
C LEU A 51 0.00 -11.16 -8.59
N GLU A 52 -0.10 -12.31 -9.27
CA GLU A 52 -0.97 -13.42 -8.84
C GLU A 52 -0.60 -13.91 -7.44
N LYS A 53 0.71 -14.01 -7.15
CA LYS A 53 1.20 -14.43 -5.83
C LYS A 53 0.75 -13.51 -4.70
N VAL A 54 0.55 -12.22 -4.99
CA VAL A 54 0.14 -11.21 -4.01
C VAL A 54 -1.33 -10.81 -4.09
N GLN A 55 -2.06 -11.30 -5.09
CA GLN A 55 -3.44 -10.89 -5.37
C GLN A 55 -4.35 -11.04 -4.15
N GLY A 56 -4.31 -12.19 -3.46
CA GLY A 56 -5.15 -12.37 -2.29
C GLY A 56 -4.86 -11.37 -1.16
N TYR A 57 -3.64 -10.81 -1.07
CA TYR A 57 -3.33 -9.75 -0.10
C TYR A 57 -3.95 -8.43 -0.54
N LEU A 58 -3.85 -8.08 -1.84
CA LEU A 58 -4.47 -6.86 -2.39
C LEU A 58 -5.98 -6.86 -2.23
N GLU A 59 -6.63 -8.00 -2.47
CA GLU A 59 -8.08 -8.15 -2.31
C GLU A 59 -8.51 -8.11 -0.84
N ALA A 60 -7.76 -8.78 0.04
CA ALA A 60 -7.97 -8.69 1.48
C ALA A 60 -7.82 -7.24 1.98
N TYR A 61 -6.79 -6.53 1.51
CA TYR A 61 -6.58 -5.12 1.82
C TYR A 61 -7.77 -4.26 1.39
N HIS A 62 -8.24 -4.43 0.16
CA HIS A 62 -9.41 -3.70 -0.35
C HIS A 62 -10.62 -3.87 0.57
N HIS A 63 -10.96 -5.11 0.93
CA HIS A 63 -12.11 -5.34 1.81
C HIS A 63 -11.92 -4.78 3.23
N LEU A 64 -10.69 -4.72 3.74
CA LEU A 64 -10.40 -4.10 5.03
C LEU A 64 -10.55 -2.58 4.99
N CYS A 65 -10.15 -1.94 3.89
CA CYS A 65 -10.40 -0.51 3.68
C CYS A 65 -11.90 -0.18 3.66
N GLU A 66 -12.73 -0.99 2.99
CA GLU A 66 -14.18 -0.78 2.93
C GLU A 66 -14.82 -0.78 4.33
N VAL A 67 -14.37 -1.67 5.21
CA VAL A 67 -14.92 -1.75 6.59
C VAL A 67 -14.27 -0.79 7.59
N GLU A 68 -13.35 0.06 7.11
CA GLU A 68 -12.55 1.02 7.89
C GLU A 68 -11.66 0.34 8.94
N ALA A 69 -11.19 -0.88 8.65
CA ALA A 69 -10.26 -1.63 9.50
C ALA A 69 -8.81 -1.22 9.21
N GLU A 70 -8.44 0.01 9.59
CA GLU A 70 -7.14 0.63 9.24
C GLU A 70 -5.94 -0.17 9.75
N GLU A 71 -5.99 -0.69 10.98
CA GLU A 71 -4.88 -1.44 11.59
C GLU A 71 -4.63 -2.77 10.88
N GLU A 72 -5.70 -3.50 10.58
CA GLU A 72 -5.61 -4.75 9.82
C GLU A 72 -5.18 -4.49 8.37
N ALA A 73 -5.69 -3.44 7.74
CA ALA A 73 -5.28 -3.03 6.39
C ALA A 73 -3.79 -2.67 6.35
N TYR A 74 -3.29 -1.97 7.37
CA TYR A 74 -1.88 -1.62 7.49
C TYR A 74 -0.99 -2.86 7.59
N GLN A 75 -1.38 -3.82 8.42
CA GLN A 75 -0.64 -5.08 8.56
C GLN A 75 -0.49 -5.83 7.23
N ILE A 76 -1.47 -5.71 6.31
CA ILE A 76 -1.35 -6.32 4.99
C ILE A 76 -0.30 -5.62 4.11
N ILE A 77 -0.26 -4.29 4.09
CA ILE A 77 0.69 -3.57 3.24
C ILE A 77 2.14 -3.64 3.75
N ASP A 78 2.33 -3.91 5.04
CA ASP A 78 3.61 -4.10 5.73
C ASP A 78 4.18 -5.53 5.58
N ILE A 79 3.44 -6.44 4.90
CA ILE A 79 3.90 -7.82 4.74
C ILE A 79 5.16 -7.88 3.88
N ARG A 80 6.18 -8.56 4.40
CA ARG A 80 7.36 -8.94 3.62
C ARG A 80 7.12 -10.26 2.90
N ILE A 81 7.03 -10.17 1.57
CA ILE A 81 6.66 -11.30 0.71
C ILE A 81 7.91 -12.02 0.19
N ASP A 82 8.99 -11.27 -0.06
CA ASP A 82 10.29 -11.82 -0.37
C ASP A 82 11.16 -11.88 0.89
N LYS A 83 11.99 -12.91 1.01
CA LYS A 83 13.02 -13.00 2.06
C LYS A 83 14.32 -12.32 1.64
N ILE A 84 14.52 -12.14 0.34
CA ILE A 84 15.73 -11.57 -0.25
C ILE A 84 15.70 -10.04 -0.16
N PHE A 85 14.54 -9.43 -0.42
CA PHE A 85 14.35 -7.99 -0.28
C PHE A 85 13.64 -7.69 1.05
N ILE A 86 14.17 -6.72 1.80
CA ILE A 86 13.64 -6.29 3.12
C ILE A 86 12.42 -5.37 2.95
N GLU A 87 11.91 -5.23 1.73
CA GLU A 87 10.90 -4.25 1.39
C GLU A 87 9.48 -4.81 1.56
N ASP A 88 8.59 -3.97 2.05
CA ASP A 88 7.20 -4.33 2.33
C ASP A 88 6.40 -4.45 1.02
N LEU A 89 5.28 -5.17 1.04
CA LEU A 89 4.45 -5.50 -0.13
C LEU A 89 4.21 -4.28 -1.04
N HIS A 90 3.84 -3.15 -0.45
CA HIS A 90 3.54 -1.93 -1.20
C HIS A 90 4.74 -1.41 -2.01
N PHE A 91 5.97 -1.54 -1.51
CA PHE A 91 7.18 -1.15 -2.22
C PHE A 91 7.59 -2.19 -3.28
N GLN A 92 7.40 -3.47 -2.96
CA GLN A 92 7.70 -4.58 -3.87
C GLN A 92 6.90 -4.51 -5.18
N LEU A 93 5.65 -4.05 -5.15
CA LEU A 93 4.85 -3.79 -6.35
C LEU A 93 5.56 -2.83 -7.32
N GLY A 94 6.18 -1.77 -6.80
CA GLY A 94 6.95 -0.81 -7.59
C GLY A 94 8.24 -1.41 -8.17
N ILE A 95 8.90 -2.31 -7.42
CA ILE A 95 10.08 -3.05 -7.92
C ILE A 95 9.71 -3.93 -9.11
N TRP A 96 8.53 -4.58 -9.05
CA TRP A 96 8.04 -5.42 -10.14
C TRP A 96 7.41 -4.63 -11.31
N GLY A 97 7.33 -3.30 -11.20
CA GLY A 97 6.76 -2.43 -12.24
C GLY A 97 5.23 -2.34 -12.22
N TYR A 98 4.55 -2.88 -11.20
CA TYR A 98 3.10 -2.82 -11.03
C TYR A 98 2.67 -1.47 -10.42
N TYR A 99 3.00 -0.37 -11.11
CA TYR A 99 2.77 0.98 -10.62
C TYR A 99 1.28 1.36 -10.58
N SER A 100 0.45 0.80 -11.47
CA SER A 100 -1.01 1.01 -11.46
C SER A 100 -1.66 0.49 -10.18
N GLU A 101 -1.34 -0.74 -9.81
CA GLU A 101 -1.84 -1.43 -8.62
C GLU A 101 -1.30 -0.75 -7.37
N GLN A 102 -0.05 -0.32 -7.40
CA GLN A 102 0.56 0.44 -6.32
C GLN A 102 -0.15 1.80 -6.11
N VAL A 103 -0.53 2.52 -7.18
CA VAL A 103 -1.32 3.75 -7.10
C VAL A 103 -2.69 3.51 -6.48
N GLU A 104 -3.39 2.46 -6.90
CA GLU A 104 -4.70 2.10 -6.35
C GLU A 104 -4.61 1.79 -4.85
N LEU A 105 -3.62 0.99 -4.46
CA LEU A 105 -3.34 0.62 -3.08
C LEU A 105 -3.18 1.87 -2.20
N TYR A 106 -2.28 2.79 -2.59
CA TYR A 106 -2.03 4.00 -1.80
C TYR A 106 -3.21 4.97 -1.79
N ASN A 107 -3.96 5.10 -2.88
CA ASN A 107 -5.14 5.96 -2.91
C ASN A 107 -6.19 5.51 -1.87
N LYS A 108 -6.35 4.19 -1.68
CA LYS A 108 -7.21 3.64 -0.62
C LYS A 108 -6.66 3.92 0.79
N SER A 109 -5.34 3.99 0.96
CA SER A 109 -4.69 4.28 2.26
C SER A 109 -4.64 5.77 2.62
N LEU A 110 -4.81 6.68 1.65
CA LEU A 110 -4.55 8.13 1.82
C LEU A 110 -5.50 8.84 2.80
N ASN A 111 -6.60 8.20 3.18
CA ASN A 111 -7.56 8.72 4.17
C ASN A 111 -7.28 8.27 5.61
N SER A 112 -6.23 7.45 5.85
CA SER A 112 -5.91 6.98 7.20
C SER A 112 -5.54 8.14 8.14
N GLN A 113 -6.00 8.03 9.39
CA GLN A 113 -5.70 9.01 10.46
C GLN A 113 -4.22 8.98 10.88
N ASN A 114 -3.46 7.95 10.49
CA ASN A 114 -2.05 7.83 10.85
C ASN A 114 -1.15 8.73 9.99
N ASN A 115 -0.72 9.84 10.57
CA ASN A 115 0.10 10.85 9.90
C ASN A 115 1.40 10.33 9.28
N ARG A 116 2.06 9.36 9.93
CA ARG A 116 3.34 8.79 9.46
C ARG A 116 3.11 7.85 8.28
N LEU A 117 2.15 6.94 8.40
CA LEU A 117 1.80 6.00 7.33
C LEU A 117 1.28 6.72 6.10
N ASN A 118 0.44 7.72 6.32
CA ASN A 118 -0.09 8.58 5.27
C ASN A 118 1.04 9.30 4.52
N LEU A 119 2.09 9.75 5.21
CA LEU A 119 3.27 10.34 4.55
C LEU A 119 4.02 9.31 3.70
N ILE A 120 4.29 8.11 4.23
CA ILE A 120 4.99 7.04 3.48
C ILE A 120 4.20 6.65 2.23
N CYS A 121 2.91 6.35 2.38
CA CYS A 121 2.02 6.00 1.27
C CYS A 121 1.94 7.12 0.23
N SER A 122 1.86 8.39 0.66
CA SER A 122 1.79 9.50 -0.28
C SER A 122 3.10 9.73 -1.05
N ILE A 123 4.26 9.47 -0.43
CA ILE A 123 5.56 9.50 -1.12
C ILE A 123 5.63 8.36 -2.14
N GLY A 124 5.22 7.15 -1.74
CA GLY A 124 5.14 6.00 -2.63
C GLY A 124 4.23 6.26 -3.84
N LEU A 125 3.06 6.84 -3.61
CA LEU A 125 2.12 7.24 -4.66
C LEU A 125 2.73 8.24 -5.64
N ALA A 126 3.39 9.26 -5.10
CA ALA A 126 4.05 10.27 -5.93
C ALA A 126 5.14 9.64 -6.81
N ASN A 127 5.94 8.71 -6.27
CA ASN A 127 6.93 7.96 -7.04
C ASN A 127 6.29 7.08 -8.12
N ALA A 128 5.19 6.38 -7.81
CA ALA A 128 4.46 5.59 -8.80
C ALA A 128 3.97 6.46 -9.98
N TYR A 129 3.50 7.69 -9.71
CA TYR A 129 3.15 8.64 -10.78
C TYR A 129 4.34 9.06 -11.65
N ILE A 130 5.56 9.13 -11.11
CA ILE A 130 6.77 9.38 -11.92
C ILE A 130 6.95 8.27 -12.95
N TYR A 131 6.87 7.02 -12.52
CA TYR A 131 7.06 5.86 -13.39
C TYR A 131 5.93 5.66 -14.40
N LEU A 132 4.73 6.14 -14.08
CA LEU A 132 3.60 6.20 -15.02
C LEU A 132 3.66 7.42 -15.96
N GLY A 133 4.70 8.26 -15.89
CA GLY A 133 4.87 9.45 -16.73
C GLY A 133 3.96 10.62 -16.34
N ASN A 134 3.20 10.53 -15.25
CA ASN A 134 2.34 11.61 -14.76
C ASN A 134 3.11 12.56 -13.84
N TYR A 135 4.09 13.25 -14.42
CA TYR A 135 5.01 14.12 -13.68
C TYR A 135 4.31 15.28 -12.96
N ASN A 136 3.26 15.84 -13.56
CA ASN A 136 2.51 16.95 -12.96
C ASN A 136 1.85 16.53 -11.63
N GLN A 137 1.22 15.35 -11.57
CA GLN A 137 0.67 14.87 -10.31
C GLN A 137 1.76 14.50 -9.31
N ALA A 138 2.86 13.86 -9.76
CA ALA A 138 3.98 13.54 -8.90
C ALA A 138 4.56 14.80 -8.20
N ILE A 139 4.76 15.89 -8.95
CA ILE A 139 5.23 17.18 -8.42
C ILE A 139 4.26 17.72 -7.37
N LYS A 140 2.95 17.72 -7.66
CA LYS A 140 1.91 18.21 -6.74
C LYS A 140 1.91 17.45 -5.42
N TYR A 141 1.96 16.12 -5.46
CA TYR A 141 2.01 15.30 -4.26
C TYR A 141 3.32 15.50 -3.49
N HIS A 142 4.47 15.50 -4.16
CA HIS A 142 5.77 15.70 -3.50
C HIS A 142 5.88 17.07 -2.81
N HIS A 143 5.36 18.15 -3.40
CA HIS A 143 5.31 19.44 -2.72
C HIS A 143 4.47 19.42 -1.43
N LYS A 144 3.28 18.81 -1.49
CA LYS A 144 2.43 18.63 -0.29
C LYS A 144 3.14 17.78 0.77
N ASN A 145 3.80 16.71 0.35
CA ASN A 145 4.53 15.81 1.25
C ASN A 145 5.75 16.49 1.87
N LEU A 146 6.44 17.37 1.14
CA LEU A 146 7.58 18.13 1.63
C LEU A 146 7.17 19.03 2.80
N ILE A 147 6.04 19.73 2.67
CA ILE A 147 5.47 20.56 3.74
C ILE A 147 5.18 19.68 4.97
N LYS A 148 4.52 18.54 4.77
CA LYS A 148 4.19 17.61 5.87
C LYS A 148 5.44 17.06 6.55
N ALA A 149 6.43 16.61 5.78
CA ALA A 149 7.70 16.08 6.29
C ALA A 149 8.44 17.09 7.17
N ARG A 150 8.47 18.37 6.76
CA ARG A 150 9.04 19.47 7.55
C ARG A 150 8.29 19.74 8.84
N ILE A 151 6.95 19.77 8.79
CA ILE A 151 6.10 19.98 9.98
C ILE A 151 6.37 18.91 11.03
N ILE A 152 6.44 17.64 10.63
CA ILE A 152 6.70 16.52 11.55
C ILE A 152 8.20 16.30 11.81
N LYS A 153 9.08 17.15 11.28
CA LYS A 153 10.54 17.09 11.40
C LYS A 153 11.15 15.74 10.95
N ASN A 154 10.53 15.07 9.97
CA ASN A 154 11.05 13.84 9.39
C ASN A 154 12.05 14.16 8.26
N ARG A 155 13.33 14.25 8.63
CA ARG A 155 14.43 14.58 7.70
C ARG A 155 14.67 13.53 6.63
N GLU A 156 14.42 12.26 6.94
CA GLU A 156 14.59 11.17 5.99
C GLU A 156 13.55 11.26 4.86
N ALA A 157 12.28 11.50 5.22
CA ALA A 157 11.22 11.72 4.25
C ALA A 157 11.48 12.97 3.41
N GLU A 158 11.92 14.07 4.03
CA GLU A 158 12.29 15.29 3.31
C GLU A 158 13.39 15.04 2.27
N ALA A 159 14.46 14.35 2.64
CA ALA A 159 15.55 14.03 1.71
C ALA A 159 15.06 13.17 0.53
N LYS A 160 14.24 12.14 0.80
CA LYS A 160 13.64 11.28 -0.24
C LYS A 160 12.79 12.10 -1.22
N ILE A 161 11.94 12.99 -0.72
CA ILE A 161 11.05 13.84 -1.53
C ILE A 161 11.85 14.81 -2.40
N LEU A 162 12.87 15.46 -1.84
CA LEU A 162 13.71 16.41 -2.59
C LEU A 162 14.48 15.71 -3.72
N ASN A 163 15.00 14.51 -3.45
CA ASN A 163 15.65 13.70 -4.48
C ASN A 163 14.68 13.35 -5.62
N SER A 164 13.46 12.88 -5.29
CA SER A 164 12.44 12.57 -6.29
C SER A 164 12.04 13.80 -7.12
N LEU A 165 11.87 14.98 -6.50
CA LEU A 165 11.58 16.22 -7.22
C LEU A 165 12.71 16.59 -8.20
N GLY A 166 13.97 16.44 -7.78
CA GLY A 166 15.13 16.67 -8.66
C GLY A 166 15.09 15.78 -9.90
N VAL A 167 14.81 14.48 -9.72
CA VAL A 167 14.65 13.52 -10.83
C VAL A 167 13.51 13.94 -11.76
N ILE A 168 12.36 14.34 -11.22
CA ILE A 168 11.22 14.77 -12.04
C ILE A 168 11.58 16.00 -12.87
N PHE A 169 12.15 17.04 -12.26
CA PHE A 169 12.49 18.26 -12.99
C PHE A 169 13.53 18.00 -14.08
N TYR A 170 14.52 17.14 -13.81
CA TYR A 170 15.48 16.72 -14.82
C TYR A 170 14.80 16.04 -16.02
N ILE A 171 13.88 15.10 -15.77
CA ILE A 171 13.13 14.41 -16.84
C ILE A 171 12.26 15.39 -17.63
N VAL A 172 11.51 16.26 -16.94
CA VAL A 172 10.62 17.25 -17.58
C VAL A 172 11.42 18.21 -18.47
N ILE A 173 12.58 18.68 -18.02
CA ILE A 173 13.47 19.53 -18.82
C ILE A 173 13.93 18.81 -20.09
N ILE A 174 14.29 17.53 -20.01
CA ILE A 174 14.69 16.75 -21.19
C ILE A 174 13.53 16.66 -22.19
N ILE A 175 12.32 16.36 -21.72
CA ILE A 175 11.14 16.21 -22.58
C ILE A 175 10.78 17.54 -23.27
N LEU A 176 10.90 18.67 -22.57
CA LEU A 176 10.59 20.00 -23.13
C LEU A 176 11.63 20.50 -24.13
N ASN A 177 12.83 19.91 -24.16
CA ASN A 177 13.92 20.30 -25.06
C ASN A 177 14.06 19.39 -26.29
N GLN A 178 13.10 18.51 -26.55
CA GLN A 178 12.97 17.69 -27.76
C GLN A 178 11.89 18.26 -28.68
#